data_AF-A0A5N5SMM9-F1
#
_entry.id   AF-A0A5N5SMM9-F1
#
_cell.length_a   1.000
_cell.length_b   1.000
_cell.length_c   1.000
_cell.angle_alpha   90.00
_cell.angle_beta   90.00
_cell.angle_gamma   90.00
#
_symmetry.space_group_name_H-M   'P 1'
#
loop_
_entity.id
_entity.type
_entity.pdbx_description
1 polymer ?
#
loop_
_entity_poly.entity_id
_entity_poly.type
_entity_poly.pdbx_seq_one_letter_code
_entity_poly.pdbx_strand_id
1 'polypeptide(L)' 'MQLSSNDDLGKLVKCMNFAAIKHKSQRRKDLSQTPYINHPIGVANLLVEGGITDLVTLQAALLHDTVEDTNTTFEEITC' A
#
# COMPACT_ATOMS: atom_id res chain seq x y z
N MET A 1 -1.22 -26.46 -2.33
CA MET A 1 -2.06 -25.77 -1.32
C MET A 1 -2.58 -24.52 -1.99
N GLN A 2 -3.83 -24.55 -2.46
CA GLN A 2 -4.41 -23.45 -3.22
C GLN A 2 -4.95 -22.46 -2.18
N LEU A 3 -4.16 -21.44 -1.85
CA LEU A 3 -4.64 -20.32 -1.04
C LEU A 3 -5.85 -19.74 -1.78
N SER A 4 -7.03 -19.77 -1.15
CA SER A 4 -8.23 -19.25 -1.76
C SER A 4 -8.05 -17.75 -1.97
N SER A 5 -8.41 -17.23 -3.15
CA SER A 5 -8.34 -15.81 -3.54
C SER A 5 -8.88 -14.82 -2.50
N ASN A 6 -9.75 -15.25 -1.58
CA ASN A 6 -10.26 -14.44 -0.48
C ASN A 6 -9.22 -14.12 0.60
N ASP A 7 -8.23 -14.98 0.84
CA ASP A 7 -7.17 -14.76 1.82
C ASP A 7 -6.18 -13.69 1.32
N ASP A 8 -5.82 -13.76 0.04
CA ASP A 8 -4.93 -12.79 -0.61
C ASP A 8 -5.57 -11.40 -0.68
N LEU A 9 -6.88 -11.34 -1.01
CA LEU A 9 -7.63 -10.08 -0.94
C LEU A 9 -7.64 -9.52 0.50
N GLY A 10 -7.84 -10.37 1.50
CA GLY A 10 -7.80 -9.97 2.90
C GLY A 10 -6.45 -9.38 3.31
N LYS A 11 -5.35 -10.01 2.91
CA LYS A 11 -3.97 -9.53 3.13
C LYS A 11 -3.72 -8.20 2.45
N LEU A 12 -4.16 -8.04 1.20
CA LEU A 12 -3.99 -6.81 0.44
C LEU A 12 -4.77 -5.64 1.08
N VAL A 13 -6.03 -5.88 1.47
CA VAL A 13 -6.86 -4.86 2.15
C VAL A 13 -6.25 -4.48 3.51
N LYS A 14 -5.71 -5.43 4.27
CA LYS A 14 -5.02 -5.15 5.53
C LYS A 14 -3.81 -4.23 5.31
N CYS A 15 -3.00 -4.52 4.29
CA CYS A 15 -1.83 -3.71 3.91
C CYS A 15 -2.24 -2.29 3.49
N MET A 16 -3.28 -2.17 2.64
CA MET A 16 -3.80 -0.88 2.21
C MET A 16 -4.31 -0.04 3.38
N ASN A 17 -5.05 -0.65 4.32
CA ASN A 17 -5.53 0.03 5.51
C ASN A 17 -4.37 0.50 6.41
N PHE A 18 -3.33 -0.33 6.58
CA PHE A 18 -2.14 0.06 7.34
C PHE A 18 -1.44 1.29 6.72
N ALA A 19 -1.17 1.26 5.41
CA ALA A 19 -0.59 2.39 4.69
C ALA A 19 -1.46 3.66 4.83
N ALA A 20 -2.78 3.52 4.71
CA ALA A 20 -3.71 4.63 4.87
C ALA A 20 -3.65 5.27 6.27
N ILE A 21 -3.51 4.45 7.32
CA ILE A 21 -3.38 4.92 8.71
C ILE A 21 -2.05 5.65 8.91
N LYS A 22 -0.94 5.09 8.41
CA LYS A 22 0.40 5.69 8.56
C LYS A 22 0.52 7.02 7.80
N HIS A 23 -0.09 7.12 6.62
CA HIS A 23 -0.09 8.34 5.80
C HIS A 23 -1.28 9.29 6.07
N LYS A 24 -2.12 9.06 7.09
CA LYS A 24 -3.40 9.78 7.30
C LYS A 24 -3.27 11.32 7.33
N SER A 25 -2.17 11.81 7.89
CA SER A 25 -1.92 13.26 8.05
C SER A 25 -1.01 13.83 6.95
N GLN A 26 -0.42 12.98 6.11
CA GLN A 26 0.49 13.41 5.06
C GLN A 26 -0.29 13.86 3.83
N ARG A 27 0.25 14.84 3.12
CA ARG A 27 -0.31 15.42 1.90
C ARG A 27 0.75 15.48 0.81
N ARG A 28 0.32 15.37 -0.44
CA ARG A 28 1.17 15.61 -1.61
C ARG A 28 1.42 17.12 -1.77
N LYS A 29 2.46 17.47 -2.53
CA LYS A 29 2.88 18.86 -2.79
C LYS A 29 2.10 19.54 -3.93
N ASP A 30 1.07 18.89 -4.45
CA ASP A 30 0.22 19.46 -5.49
C ASP A 30 -0.72 20.55 -4.92
N LEU A 31 -1.31 21.37 -5.79
CA LEU A 31 -2.16 22.50 -5.38
C LEU A 31 -3.37 22.08 -4.54
N SER A 32 -3.91 20.88 -4.77
CA SER A 32 -5.06 20.37 -4.02
C SER A 32 -4.68 19.72 -2.69
N GLN A 33 -3.38 19.60 -2.40
CA GLN A 33 -2.85 18.88 -1.25
C GLN A 33 -3.52 17.52 -1.11
N THR A 34 -3.43 16.69 -2.15
CA THR A 34 -4.10 15.38 -2.12
C THR A 34 -3.59 14.53 -0.94
N PRO A 35 -4.45 13.70 -0.32
CA PRO A 35 -4.00 12.72 0.68
C PRO A 35 -2.87 11.84 0.13
N TYR A 36 -1.80 11.66 0.91
CA TYR A 36 -0.61 10.96 0.42
C TYR A 36 -0.89 9.51 0.03
N ILE A 37 -1.83 8.84 0.70
CA ILE A 37 -2.25 7.46 0.40
C ILE A 37 -2.65 7.23 -1.08
N ASN A 38 -3.08 8.27 -1.79
CA ASN A 38 -3.39 8.17 -3.21
C ASN A 38 -2.16 7.79 -4.05
N HIS A 39 -0.94 8.14 -3.61
CA HIS A 39 0.30 7.78 -4.29
C HIS A 39 0.59 6.27 -4.22
N PRO A 40 0.72 5.63 -3.04
CA PRO A 40 0.91 4.17 -2.98
C PRO A 40 -0.19 3.37 -3.68
N ILE A 41 -1.46 3.80 -3.57
CA ILE A 41 -2.57 3.16 -4.29
C ILE A 41 -2.40 3.32 -5.80
N GLY A 42 -2.01 4.51 -6.28
CA GLY A 42 -1.76 4.76 -7.70
C GLY A 42 -0.63 3.89 -8.27
N VAL A 43 0.46 3.70 -7.52
CA VAL A 43 1.56 2.80 -7.89
C VAL A 43 1.06 1.35 -7.99
N ALA A 44 0.30 0.88 -6.99
CA ALA A 44 -0.27 -0.46 -7.02
C ALA A 44 -1.23 -0.65 -8.22
N ASN A 45 -2.06 0.36 -8.52
CA ASN A 45 -2.96 0.34 -9.68
C ASN A 45 -2.19 0.24 -11.01
N LEU A 46 -1.12 1.02 -11.17
CA LEU A 46 -0.25 0.95 -12.36
C LEU A 46 0.37 -0.44 -12.56
N LEU A 47 0.77 -1.11 -11.48
CA LEU A 47 1.29 -2.48 -11.54
C LEU A 47 0.22 -3.47 -12.00
N VAL A 48 -1.00 -3.36 -11.47
CA VAL A 48 -2.14 -4.18 -11.88
C VAL A 48 -2.49 -3.94 -13.35
N GLU A 49 -2.51 -2.69 -13.81
CA GLU A 49 -2.70 -2.33 -15.23
C GLU A 49 -1.58 -2.92 -16.12
N GLY A 50 -0.36 -3.03 -15.59
CA GLY A 50 0.76 -3.74 -16.21
C GLY A 50 0.69 -5.26 -16.16
N GLY A 51 -0.38 -5.85 -15.61
CA GLY A 51 -0.57 -7.29 -15.51
C GLY A 51 0.09 -7.97 -14.31
N ILE A 52 0.62 -7.19 -13.35
CA ILE A 52 1.19 -7.73 -12.12
C ILE A 52 0.05 -8.12 -11.16
N THR A 53 0.01 -9.41 -10.83
CA THR A 53 -0.97 -10.00 -9.91
C THR A 53 -0.31 -10.64 -8.68
N ASP A 54 1.02 -10.59 -8.59
CA ASP A 54 1.76 -11.11 -7.46
C ASP A 54 1.45 -10.31 -6.19
N LEU A 55 0.91 -11.00 -5.17
CA LEU A 55 0.44 -10.38 -3.94
C LEU A 55 1.55 -9.60 -3.23
N VAL A 56 2.74 -10.20 -3.09
CA VAL A 56 3.86 -9.60 -2.35
C VAL A 56 4.31 -8.31 -3.04
N THR A 57 4.37 -8.31 -4.37
CA THR A 57 4.70 -7.13 -5.17
C THR A 57 3.68 -6.01 -4.98
N LEU A 58 2.38 -6.33 -4.97
CA LEU A 58 1.33 -5.34 -4.74
C LEU A 58 1.33 -4.81 -3.30
N GLN A 59 1.61 -5.66 -2.31
CA GLN A 59 1.80 -5.23 -0.91
C GLN A 59 3.01 -4.31 -0.77
N ALA A 60 4.14 -4.63 -1.41
CA ALA A 60 5.33 -3.80 -1.40
C ALA A 60 5.05 -2.42 -2.02
N ALA A 61 4.30 -2.37 -3.12
CA ALA A 61 3.89 -1.11 -3.74
C ALA A 61 3.03 -0.24 -2.80
N LEU A 62 2.11 -0.83 -2.05
CA LEU A 62 1.30 -0.11 -1.06
C LEU A 62 2.12 0.41 0.13
N LEU A 63 3.24 -0.25 0.44
CA LEU A 63 4.06 0.03 1.62
C LEU A 63 5.36 0.79 1.36
N HIS A 64 5.77 0.97 0.09
CA HIS A 64 7.15 1.39 -0.24
C HIS A 64 7.63 2.65 0.48
N ASP A 65 6.76 3.64 0.65
CA ASP A 65 7.07 4.90 1.35
C ASP A 65 6.77 4.86 2.86
N THR A 66 6.18 3.80 3.39
CA THR A 66 5.70 3.79 4.79
C THR A 66 6.84 3.87 5.80
N VAL A 67 7.96 3.18 5.56
CA VAL A 67 9.13 3.22 6.46
C VAL A 67 9.92 4.51 6.29
N GLU A 68 10.01 5.03 5.07
CA GLU A 68 10.79 6.23 4.76
C GLU A 68 10.08 7.52 5.22
N ASP A 69 8.78 7.64 4.94
CA ASP A 69 8.04 8.90 5.11
C ASP A 69 7.20 8.97 6.39
N THR A 70 7.21 7.93 7.21
CA THR A 70 6.46 7.88 8.47
C THR A 70 7.31 7.35 9.61
N ASN A 71 6.81 7.43 10.85
CA ASN A 71 7.49 6.85 12.02
C ASN A 71 7.32 5.32 12.13
N THR A 72 7.25 4.62 10.98
CA THR A 72 7.00 3.17 10.95
C THR A 72 8.31 2.41 10.97
N THR A 73 8.41 1.40 11.83
CA THR A 73 9.55 0.47 11.81
C THR A 73 9.24 -0.77 10.98
N PHE A 74 10.28 -1.49 10.54
CA PHE A 74 10.09 -2.73 9.78
C PHE A 74 9.32 -3.80 10.56
N GLU A 75 9.44 -3.81 11.90
CA GLU A 75 8.72 -4.74 12.77
C GLU A 75 7.21 -4.47 12.81
N GLU A 76 6.77 -3.25 12.50
CA GLU A 76 5.35 -2.92 12.43
C GLU A 76 4.68 -3.39 11.12
N ILE A 77 5.47 -3.72 10.10
CA ILE A 77 4.97 -4.26 8.83
C ILE A 77 4.51 -5.70 9.05
N THR A 78 3.20 -5.86 9.28
CA THR A 78 2.57 -7.16 9.62
C THR A 78 1.49 -7.58 8.62
N CYS A 79 1.61 -7.11 7.38
CA CYS A 79 0.93 -7.66 6.22
C CYS A 79 2.01 -8.31 5.32
#